data_AF-D7U5A8-F1
#
_entry.id   AF-D7U5A8-F1
#
_cell.length_a   1.000
_cell.length_b   1.000
_cell.length_c   1.000
_cell.angle_alpha   90.00
_cell.angle_beta   90.00
_cell.angle_gamma   90.00
#
_symmetry.space_group_name_H-M   'P 1'
#
loop_
_entity.id
_entity.type
_entity.pdbx_description
1 polymer ?
#
loop_
_entity_poly.entity_id
_entity_poly.type
_entity_poly.pdbx_seq_one_letter_code
_entity_poly.pdbx_strand_id
1 'polypeptide(L)'
;MQLEIHQRVKILRFNESNIPPFAINSCLHLSKLDIKGHMQKLPETVEFSPNLTQLTLEASRLGCDPMPILEKLPKLLTLRLRAKSYLGKKMHVSANGFPQLKVLQLLELQGLTKLNIGQGAMPWLMQLQIHAFIEEKSITSIVFSFLTNIYYFL
;
A
#
# COMPACT_ATOMS: atom_id res chain seq x y z
N MET A 1 -11.86 5.16 37.44
CA MET A 1 -11.90 6.15 36.35
C MET A 1 -11.42 5.45 35.08
N GLN A 2 -12.11 5.69 33.96
CA GLN A 2 -12.32 4.77 32.83
C GLN A 2 -11.09 4.28 32.05
N LEU A 3 -11.22 3.03 31.55
CA LEU A 3 -10.41 2.41 30.50
C LEU A 3 -10.59 3.14 29.16
N GLU A 4 -9.53 3.68 28.56
CA GLU A 4 -9.55 4.11 27.15
C GLU A 4 -8.87 3.08 26.24
N ILE A 5 -9.68 2.24 25.58
CA ILE A 5 -9.27 1.15 24.67
C ILE A 5 -9.25 1.58 23.18
N HIS A 6 -9.40 2.85 22.81
CA HIS A 6 -9.97 3.19 21.49
C HIS A 6 -9.07 3.77 20.38
N GLN A 7 -7.74 3.81 20.47
CA GLN A 7 -6.93 4.32 19.35
C GLN A 7 -6.13 3.21 18.62
N ARG A 8 -6.78 2.51 17.67
CA ARG A 8 -6.13 1.53 16.75
C ARG A 8 -5.51 2.17 15.49
N VAL A 9 -5.33 3.49 15.50
CA VAL A 9 -4.85 4.29 14.36
C VAL A 9 -3.58 5.01 14.78
N LYS A 10 -2.54 4.94 13.97
CA LYS A 10 -1.26 5.62 14.20
C LYS A 10 -0.83 6.35 12.94
N ILE A 11 -0.43 7.60 13.09
CA ILE A 11 0.18 8.41 12.03
C ILE A 11 1.64 8.60 12.41
N LEU A 12 2.55 8.12 11.57
CA LEU A 12 3.98 8.32 11.71
C LEU A 12 4.42 9.37 10.69
N ARG A 13 5.14 10.39 11.14
CA ARG A 13 5.74 11.42 10.27
C ARG A 13 7.25 11.29 10.34
N PHE A 14 7.90 11.16 9.19
CA PHE A 14 9.34 11.04 9.07
C PHE A 14 9.89 12.16 8.20
N ASN A 15 10.91 12.85 8.71
CA ASN A 15 11.64 13.87 7.98
C ASN A 15 13.07 13.42 7.60
N GLU A 16 13.49 12.21 8.01
CA GLU A 16 14.85 11.68 7.84
C GLU A 16 14.86 10.24 7.30
N SER A 17 16.02 9.80 6.81
CA SER A 17 16.23 8.68 5.88
C SER A 17 15.85 7.28 6.38
N ASN A 18 15.74 7.06 7.69
CA ASN A 18 15.52 5.73 8.28
C ASN A 18 14.33 5.73 9.26
N ILE A 19 13.43 4.77 9.08
CA ILE A 19 12.42 4.47 10.09
C ILE A 19 13.08 3.63 11.19
N PRO A 20 12.98 4.01 12.47
CA PRO A 20 13.40 3.11 13.52
C PRO A 20 12.44 1.91 13.62
N PRO A 21 12.92 0.65 13.62
CA PRO A 21 12.09 -0.56 13.69
C PRO A 21 11.10 -0.57 14.87
N PHE A 22 11.49 0.10 15.99
CA PHE A 22 10.67 0.20 17.20
C PHE A 22 9.41 1.08 17.05
N ALA A 23 9.35 1.96 16.05
CA ALA A 23 8.20 2.84 15.83
C ALA A 23 6.96 2.09 15.29
N ILE A 24 7.19 0.93 14.66
CA ILE A 24 6.17 0.15 13.94
C ILE A 24 5.76 -1.10 14.74
N ASN A 25 6.72 -1.76 15.41
CA ASN A 25 6.48 -3.03 16.13
C ASN A 25 5.83 -2.86 17.53
N SER A 26 5.88 -1.67 18.13
CA SER A 26 5.37 -1.42 19.49
C SER A 26 3.83 -1.46 19.63
N CYS A 27 3.08 -1.81 18.58
CA CYS A 27 1.61 -1.70 18.58
C CYS A 27 0.93 -2.97 18.02
N LEU A 28 0.93 -4.06 18.80
CA LEU A 28 0.26 -5.34 18.47
C LEU A 28 -1.26 -5.22 18.20
N HIS A 29 -1.88 -4.11 18.63
CA HIS A 29 -3.30 -3.82 18.43
C HIS A 29 -3.59 -2.85 17.28
N LEU A 30 -2.56 -2.40 16.56
CA LEU A 30 -2.71 -1.44 15.48
C LEU A 30 -3.39 -2.08 14.27
N SER A 31 -4.48 -1.47 13.82
CA SER A 31 -5.19 -1.90 12.61
C SER A 31 -5.07 -0.91 11.46
N LYS A 32 -4.74 0.36 11.73
CA LYS A 32 -4.51 1.37 10.70
C LYS A 32 -3.20 2.10 10.94
N LEU A 33 -2.37 2.17 9.90
CA LEU A 33 -1.10 2.87 9.91
C LEU A 33 -1.04 3.83 8.72
N ASP A 34 -0.72 5.09 9.01
CA ASP A 34 -0.42 6.10 8.00
C ASP A 34 1.03 6.54 8.19
N ILE A 35 1.84 6.42 7.15
CA ILE A 35 3.25 6.80 7.18
C ILE A 35 3.45 7.93 6.18
N LYS A 36 3.91 9.07 6.69
CA LYS A 36 4.12 10.29 5.90
C LYS A 36 5.57 10.72 5.91
N GLY A 37 6.06 11.15 4.75
CA GLY A 37 7.40 11.72 4.58
C GLY A 37 8.44 10.70 4.12
N HIS A 38 9.62 11.20 3.73
CA HIS A 38 10.61 10.46 2.94
C HIS A 38 11.21 9.26 3.69
N MET A 39 11.34 8.13 3.00
CA MET A 39 11.89 6.88 3.51
C MET A 39 12.77 6.23 2.44
N GLN A 40 14.01 5.86 2.79
CA GLN A 40 14.90 5.19 1.82
C GLN A 40 14.43 3.77 1.49
N LYS A 41 13.98 3.03 2.50
CA LYS A 41 13.54 1.64 2.38
C LYS A 41 12.31 1.40 3.25
N LEU A 42 11.45 0.51 2.77
CA LEU A 42 10.36 -0.01 3.57
C LEU A 42 10.91 -1.00 4.62
N PRO A 43 10.40 -0.96 5.86
CA PRO A 43 10.69 -1.95 6.90
C PRO A 43 10.29 -3.36 6.45
N GLU A 44 10.87 -4.38 7.07
CA GLU A 44 10.51 -5.77 6.80
C GLU A 44 9.11 -6.10 7.35
N THR A 45 8.51 -7.17 6.84
CA THR A 45 7.15 -7.58 7.22
C THR A 45 6.99 -7.84 8.71
N VAL A 46 8.04 -8.35 9.35
CA VAL A 46 8.08 -8.67 10.79
C VAL A 46 7.98 -7.43 11.68
N GLU A 47 8.23 -6.25 11.12
CA GLU A 47 8.15 -4.99 11.87
C GLU A 47 6.74 -4.39 11.86
N PHE A 48 5.83 -4.89 11.00
CA PHE A 48 4.44 -4.46 10.96
C PHE A 48 3.56 -5.24 11.96
N SER A 49 2.52 -4.57 12.46
CA SER A 49 1.48 -5.23 13.25
C SER A 49 0.80 -6.35 12.44
N PRO A 50 0.68 -7.58 12.98
CA PRO A 50 -0.03 -8.68 12.31
C PRO A 50 -1.53 -8.43 12.17
N ASN A 51 -2.07 -7.41 12.87
CA ASN A 51 -3.46 -6.99 12.82
C ASN A 51 -3.71 -5.80 11.88
N LEU A 52 -2.69 -5.37 11.13
CA LEU A 52 -2.80 -4.25 10.23
C LEU A 52 -3.76 -4.55 9.08
N THR A 53 -4.86 -3.80 9.03
CA THR A 53 -5.88 -3.91 7.97
C THR A 53 -5.83 -2.76 6.99
N GLN A 54 -5.25 -1.62 7.36
CA GLN A 54 -5.10 -0.46 6.49
C GLN A 54 -3.69 0.12 6.59
N LEU A 55 -3.05 0.31 5.43
CA LEU A 55 -1.77 1.00 5.32
C LEU A 55 -1.87 2.12 4.29
N THR A 56 -1.44 3.30 4.69
CA THR A 56 -1.22 4.44 3.79
C THR A 56 0.26 4.84 3.83
N LEU A 57 0.88 4.97 2.68
CA LEU A 57 2.19 5.60 2.50
C LEU A 57 2.01 6.87 1.68
N GLU A 58 2.49 8.00 2.19
CA GLU A 58 2.35 9.32 1.58
C GLU A 58 3.70 10.03 1.59
N ALA A 59 4.13 10.58 0.45
CA ALA A 59 5.42 11.28 0.33
C ALA A 59 6.66 10.45 0.75
N SER A 60 6.53 9.13 0.78
CA SER A 60 7.58 8.18 1.17
C SER A 60 8.74 8.06 0.20
N ARG A 61 8.56 8.40 -1.08
CA ARG A 61 9.64 8.46 -2.07
C ARG A 61 10.48 7.17 -2.17
N LEU A 62 9.86 6.01 -1.98
CA LEU A 62 10.52 4.71 -2.05
C LEU A 62 11.14 4.51 -3.45
N GLY A 63 12.43 4.15 -3.49
CA GLY A 63 13.14 3.83 -4.73
C GLY A 63 12.91 2.41 -5.23
N CYS A 64 12.56 1.48 -4.34
CA CYS A 64 12.30 0.09 -4.64
C CYS A 64 10.80 -0.23 -4.56
N ASP A 65 10.36 -1.23 -5.33
CA ASP A 65 8.99 -1.71 -5.34
C ASP A 65 8.57 -2.20 -3.94
N PRO A 66 7.54 -1.61 -3.31
CA PRO A 66 7.10 -2.03 -1.98
C PRO A 66 6.26 -3.31 -1.97
N MET A 67 5.73 -3.76 -3.11
CA MET A 67 4.78 -4.89 -3.18
C MET A 67 5.32 -6.20 -2.58
N PRO A 68 6.59 -6.62 -2.80
CA PRO A 68 7.12 -7.89 -2.25
C PRO A 68 7.15 -7.98 -0.72
N ILE A 69 7.05 -6.84 -0.04
CA ILE A 69 6.93 -6.75 1.41
C ILE A 69 5.45 -6.62 1.78
N LEU A 70 4.74 -5.66 1.18
CA LEU A 70 3.37 -5.35 1.56
C LEU A 70 2.38 -6.48 1.26
N GLU A 71 2.61 -7.27 0.23
CA GLU A 71 1.73 -8.37 -0.18
C GLU A 71 1.67 -9.53 0.82
N LYS A 72 2.66 -9.59 1.73
CA LYS A 72 2.77 -10.60 2.78
C LYS A 72 2.03 -10.22 4.07
N LEU A 73 1.45 -9.02 4.14
CA LEU A 73 0.67 -8.59 5.30
C LEU A 73 -0.67 -9.36 5.33
N PRO A 74 -0.88 -10.26 6.31
CA PRO A 74 -1.89 -11.31 6.19
C PRO A 74 -3.34 -10.82 6.30
N LYS A 75 -3.56 -9.67 6.94
CA LYS A 75 -4.89 -9.09 7.18
C LYS A 75 -5.10 -7.77 6.44
N LEU A 76 -4.20 -7.39 5.53
CA LEU A 76 -4.28 -6.10 4.86
C LEU A 76 -5.48 -6.07 3.92
N LEU A 77 -6.44 -5.19 4.21
CA LEU A 77 -7.67 -4.98 3.44
C LEU A 77 -7.55 -3.75 2.53
N THR A 78 -6.77 -2.76 2.94
CA THR A 78 -6.62 -1.51 2.20
C THR A 78 -5.17 -1.06 2.15
N LEU A 79 -4.68 -0.83 0.94
CA LEU A 79 -3.37 -0.28 0.67
C LEU A 79 -3.51 1.01 -0.14
N ARG A 80 -2.83 2.07 0.31
CA ARG A 80 -2.80 3.37 -0.35
C ARG A 80 -1.37 3.85 -0.49
N LEU A 81 -0.94 4.08 -1.73
CA LEU A 81 0.31 4.75 -2.06
C LEU A 81 -0.05 6.09 -2.68
N ARG A 82 0.31 7.19 -2.02
CA ARG A 82 -0.10 8.56 -2.39
C ARG A 82 1.10 9.49 -2.55
N ALA A 83 0.92 10.60 -3.27
CA ALA A 83 1.80 11.76 -3.31
C ALA A 83 3.31 11.39 -3.40
N LYS A 84 3.77 10.85 -4.53
CA LYS A 84 5.18 10.45 -4.72
C LYS A 84 5.72 9.46 -3.66
N SER A 85 4.86 8.58 -3.12
CA SER A 85 5.31 7.53 -2.17
C SER A 85 6.18 6.46 -2.81
N TYR A 86 6.14 6.32 -4.14
CA TYR A 86 7.03 5.47 -4.93
C TYR A 86 7.57 6.26 -6.13
N LEU A 87 8.88 6.14 -6.38
CA LEU A 87 9.58 6.83 -7.47
C LEU A 87 9.96 5.92 -8.64
N GLY A 88 9.83 4.59 -8.48
CA GLY A 88 10.17 3.65 -9.54
C GLY A 88 9.11 3.56 -10.64
N LYS A 89 9.44 2.83 -11.71
CA LYS A 89 8.62 2.75 -12.92
C LYS A 89 7.64 1.59 -12.96
N LYS A 90 7.96 0.50 -12.26
CA LYS A 90 7.21 -0.75 -12.33
C LYS A 90 6.91 -1.25 -10.93
N MET A 91 5.74 -1.81 -10.74
CA MET A 91 5.39 -2.61 -9.56
C MET A 91 5.01 -4.02 -10.00
N HIS A 92 5.28 -4.99 -9.15
CA HIS A 92 4.94 -6.39 -9.34
C HIS A 92 4.27 -6.95 -8.09
N VAL A 93 3.04 -7.41 -8.24
CA VAL A 93 2.37 -8.24 -7.24
C VAL A 93 2.62 -9.69 -7.62
N SER A 94 3.20 -10.47 -6.71
CA SER A 94 3.50 -11.89 -6.91
C SER A 94 2.23 -12.71 -7.10
N ALA A 95 2.36 -13.92 -7.65
CA ALA A 95 1.26 -14.88 -7.67
C ALA A 95 0.72 -15.11 -6.24
N ASN A 96 -0.60 -15.12 -6.09
CA ASN A 96 -1.29 -15.21 -4.80
C ASN A 96 -0.94 -14.09 -3.79
N GLY A 97 -0.28 -13.00 -4.21
CA GLY A 97 0.00 -11.85 -3.37
C GLY A 97 -1.30 -11.18 -2.89
N PHE A 98 -1.26 -10.58 -1.68
CA PHE A 98 -2.39 -9.87 -1.08
C PHE A 98 -3.66 -10.74 -0.93
N PRO A 99 -3.65 -11.75 -0.05
CA PRO A 99 -4.73 -12.73 0.04
C PRO A 99 -6.07 -12.17 0.54
N GLN A 100 -6.12 -10.95 1.10
CA GLN A 100 -7.34 -10.33 1.64
C GLN A 100 -7.58 -8.90 1.15
N LEU A 101 -6.76 -8.39 0.22
CA LEU A 101 -6.83 -6.98 -0.15
C LEU A 101 -8.12 -6.68 -0.90
N LYS A 102 -8.86 -5.67 -0.43
CA LYS A 102 -10.12 -5.21 -1.00
C LYS A 102 -9.97 -3.88 -1.74
N VAL A 103 -9.04 -3.03 -1.30
CA VAL A 103 -8.86 -1.68 -1.85
C VAL A 103 -7.38 -1.44 -2.13
N LEU A 104 -7.04 -1.16 -3.38
CA LEU A 104 -5.73 -0.69 -3.81
C LEU A 104 -5.86 0.70 -4.44
N GLN A 105 -5.20 1.70 -3.83
CA GLN A 105 -5.10 3.05 -4.37
C GLN A 105 -3.65 3.42 -4.64
N LEU A 106 -3.34 3.75 -5.89
CA LEU A 106 -2.05 4.21 -6.38
C LEU A 106 -2.22 5.61 -6.95
N LEU A 107 -2.03 6.65 -6.14
CA LEU A 107 -2.38 8.03 -6.48
C LEU A 107 -1.13 8.91 -6.53
N GLU A 108 -1.03 9.73 -7.59
CA GLU A 108 0.05 10.70 -7.79
C GLU A 108 1.44 10.05 -7.80
N LEU A 109 1.53 8.86 -8.42
CA LEU A 109 2.79 8.12 -8.60
C LEU A 109 3.38 8.44 -9.97
N GLN A 110 3.97 9.64 -10.12
CA GLN A 110 4.42 10.21 -11.41
C GLN A 110 5.36 9.29 -12.23
N GLY A 111 6.16 8.45 -11.59
CA GLY A 111 7.07 7.53 -12.28
C GLY A 111 6.45 6.21 -12.72
N LEU A 112 5.30 5.82 -12.15
CA LEU A 112 4.74 4.48 -12.32
C LEU A 112 4.09 4.32 -13.70
N THR A 113 4.69 3.50 -14.56
CA THR A 113 4.19 3.22 -15.91
C THR A 113 3.64 1.80 -16.07
N LYS A 114 3.93 0.89 -15.15
CA LYS A 114 3.45 -0.49 -15.22
C LYS A 114 3.15 -1.10 -13.86
N LEU A 115 1.99 -1.75 -13.73
CA LEU A 115 1.64 -2.65 -12.63
C LEU A 115 1.45 -4.06 -13.19
N ASN A 116 2.31 -5.00 -12.82
CA ASN A 116 2.19 -6.40 -13.17
C ASN A 116 1.49 -7.13 -12.02
N ILE A 117 0.42 -7.88 -12.33
CA ILE A 117 -0.33 -8.64 -11.33
C ILE A 117 -0.15 -10.12 -11.64
N GLY A 118 0.43 -10.87 -10.71
CA GLY A 118 0.61 -12.32 -10.81
C GLY A 118 -0.73 -13.06 -10.76
N GLN A 119 -0.72 -14.29 -11.28
CA GLN A 119 -1.89 -15.16 -11.27
C GLN A 119 -2.42 -15.37 -9.85
N GLY A 120 -3.74 -15.26 -9.67
CA GLY A 120 -4.40 -15.47 -8.37
C GLY A 120 -4.14 -14.39 -7.32
N ALA A 121 -3.42 -13.31 -7.65
CA ALA A 121 -3.20 -12.21 -6.73
C ALA A 121 -4.47 -11.39 -6.48
N MET A 122 -4.60 -10.85 -5.26
CA MET A 122 -5.71 -9.98 -4.84
C MET A 122 -7.10 -10.53 -5.20
N PRO A 123 -7.45 -11.78 -4.82
CA PRO A 123 -8.69 -12.43 -5.26
C PRO A 123 -9.96 -11.73 -4.76
N TRP A 124 -9.85 -10.86 -3.74
CA TRP A 124 -10.97 -10.13 -3.13
C TRP A 124 -10.96 -8.64 -3.44
N LEU A 125 -10.22 -8.20 -4.46
CA LEU A 125 -10.10 -6.78 -4.80
C LEU A 125 -11.46 -6.22 -5.26
N MET A 126 -12.00 -5.28 -4.48
CA MET A 126 -13.27 -4.62 -4.75
C MET A 126 -13.08 -3.24 -5.40
N GLN A 127 -11.93 -2.61 -5.15
CA GLN A 127 -11.62 -1.28 -5.66
C GLN A 127 -10.15 -1.19 -6.07
N LEU A 128 -9.93 -0.85 -7.34
CA LEU A 128 -8.64 -0.43 -7.86
C LEU A 128 -8.75 1.00 -8.34
N GLN A 129 -7.86 1.87 -7.85
CA GLN A 129 -7.73 3.24 -8.31
C GLN A 129 -6.26 3.52 -8.62
N ILE A 130 -5.99 3.87 -9.87
CA ILE A 130 -4.66 4.27 -10.32
C ILE A 130 -4.78 5.67 -10.91
N HIS A 131 -3.99 6.60 -10.37
CA HIS A 131 -3.85 7.95 -10.88
C HIS A 131 -2.35 8.24 -11.04
N ALA A 132 -1.82 7.91 -12.21
CA ALA A 132 -0.44 8.23 -12.60
C ALA A 132 -0.46 9.42 -13.56
N PHE A 133 0.47 10.36 -13.40
CA PHE A 133 0.68 11.41 -14.40
C PHE A 133 1.50 10.80 -15.53
N ILE A 134 0.89 10.64 -16.71
CA ILE A 134 1.64 10.44 -17.94
C ILE A 134 2.03 11.84 -18.44
N GLU A 135 3.31 12.05 -18.74
CA GLU A 135 3.79 13.23 -19.48
C GLU A 135 3.27 13.16 -20.92
N GLU A 136 1.96 13.30 -21.08
CA GLU A 136 1.22 13.78 -22.25
C GLU A 136 -0.26 13.47 -22.01
N LYS A 137 -1.02 14.53 -21.68
CA LYS A 137 -2.48 14.64 -21.72
C LYS A 137 -3.26 13.32 -21.61
N SER A 138 -3.60 12.90 -20.40
CA SER A 138 -4.90 12.26 -20.09
C SER A 138 -5.04 11.98 -18.60
N ILE A 139 -6.08 12.53 -18.00
CA ILE A 139 -6.60 12.06 -16.72
C ILE A 139 -7.25 10.71 -17.01
N THR A 140 -6.62 9.62 -16.57
CA THR A 140 -7.29 8.31 -16.53
C THR A 140 -7.43 7.88 -15.08
N SER A 141 -8.39 8.47 -14.37
CA SER A 141 -8.94 7.83 -13.18
C SER A 141 -9.77 6.65 -13.66
N ILE A 142 -9.16 5.48 -13.81
CA ILE A 142 -9.93 4.25 -13.99
C ILE A 142 -10.37 3.82 -12.60
N VAL A 143 -11.60 4.18 -12.23
CA VAL A 143 -12.30 3.56 -11.11
C VAL A 143 -12.95 2.31 -11.67
N PHE A 144 -12.31 1.15 -11.52
CA PHE A 144 -13.00 -0.12 -11.72
C PHE A 144 -13.90 -0.34 -10.50
N SER A 145 -15.10 0.25 -10.52
CA SER A 145 -16.22 -0.32 -9.79
C SER A 145 -16.85 -1.32 -10.74
N PHE A 146 -16.58 -2.61 -10.52
CA PHE A 146 -17.52 -3.73 -10.63
C PHE A 146 -16.69 -5.03 -10.60
N LEU A 147 -16.83 -5.73 -9.47
CA LEU A 147 -16.51 -7.14 -9.34
C LEU A 147 -17.33 -7.92 -10.37
N THR A 148 -16.66 -8.53 -11.34
CA THR A 148 -16.88 -9.90 -11.81
C THR A 148 -15.84 -10.19 -12.90
N ASN A 149 -15.11 -11.29 -12.75
CA ASN A 149 -14.18 -11.82 -13.74
C ASN A 149 -12.96 -10.94 -14.09
N ILE A 150 -11.88 -11.12 -13.34
CA ILE A 150 -10.51 -11.06 -13.91
C ILE A 150 -10.25 -12.31 -14.80
N TYR A 151 -11.29 -12.95 -15.35
CA TYR A 151 -11.24 -14.20 -16.12
C TYR A 151 -11.51 -14.01 -17.62
N TYR A 152 -11.57 -12.78 -18.16
CA TYR A 152 -11.77 -12.57 -19.60
C TYR A 152 -10.54 -12.14 -20.41
N PHE A 153 -9.35 -12.10 -19.81
CA PHE A 153 -8.11 -11.98 -20.58
C PHE A 153 -7.01 -12.84 -19.96
N LEU A 154 -7.11 -14.15 -20.18
CA LEU A 154 -6.05 -15.07 -20.64
C LEU A 154 -6.62 -16.48 -20.79
#